data_AF-A0A0S3R9U8-F1
#
_entry.id   AF-A0A0S3R9U8-F1
#
_cell.length_a   1.000
_cell.length_b   1.000
_cell.length_c   1.000
_cell.angle_alpha   90.00
_cell.angle_beta   90.00
_cell.angle_gamma   90.00
#
_symmetry.space_group_name_H-M   'P 1'
#
loop_
_entity.id
_entity.type
_entity.pdbx_description
1 polymer ?
#
loop_
_entity_poly.entity_id
_entity_poly.type
_entity_poly.pdbx_seq_one_letter_code
_entity_poly.pdbx_strand_id
1 'polypeptide(L)' 'MQTPQVIKPELLRKGFELVNREGLEVTDDVSIVEHLKHPVYITEGSYTNIKVTTPDDMLLAERILNVDSEESIVLPIHL' A
#
# COMPACT_ATOMS: atom_id res chain seq x y z
N MET A 1 -1.15 3.96 -6.26
CA MET A 1 -1.74 3.50 -4.98
C MET A 1 -0.84 2.41 -4.42
N GLN A 2 -0.59 2.42 -3.11
CA GLN A 2 0.30 1.46 -2.44
C GLN A 2 -0.44 0.75 -1.30
N THR A 3 0.16 -0.33 -0.80
CA THR A 3 -0.25 -1.03 0.43
C THR A 3 0.86 -0.87 1.48
N PRO A 4 0.58 -0.99 2.79
CA PRO A 4 -0.67 -1.44 3.42
C PRO A 4 -1.83 -0.45 3.26
N GLN A 5 -3.03 -0.98 3.10
CA GLN A 5 -4.29 -0.25 3.28
C GLN A 5 -4.90 -0.71 4.60
N VAL A 6 -5.22 0.23 5.50
CA VAL A 6 -5.70 -0.10 6.85
C VAL A 6 -7.18 0.25 6.98
N ILE A 7 -8.02 -0.77 7.09
CA ILE A 7 -9.47 -0.64 7.08
C ILE A 7 -10.08 -1.46 8.22
N LYS A 8 -11.12 -0.92 8.87
CA LYS A 8 -11.88 -1.68 9.87
C LYS A 8 -12.59 -2.86 9.21
N PRO A 9 -12.49 -4.10 9.73
CA PRO A 9 -13.12 -5.27 9.10
C PRO A 9 -14.63 -5.14 8.86
N GLU A 10 -15.34 -4.48 9.77
CA GLU A 10 -16.78 -4.20 9.65
C GLU A 10 -17.13 -3.27 8.49
N LEU A 11 -16.25 -2.30 8.18
CA LEU A 11 -16.45 -1.34 7.10
C LEU A 11 -16.22 -2.04 5.75
N LEU A 12 -15.16 -2.86 5.68
CA LEU A 12 -14.85 -3.64 4.49
C LEU A 12 -15.98 -4.63 4.15
N ARG A 13 -16.54 -5.32 5.16
CA ARG A 13 -17.71 -6.21 4.98
C ARG A 13 -18.92 -5.49 4.39
N LYS A 14 -19.32 -4.36 4.99
CA LYS A 14 -20.44 -3.55 4.49
C LYS A 14 -20.22 -3.06 3.07
N GLY A 15 -18.97 -2.73 2.73
CA GLY A 15 -18.59 -2.27 1.40
C GLY A 15 -18.72 -3.37 0.36
N PHE A 16 -18.22 -4.58 0.65
CA PHE A 16 -18.41 -5.72 -0.24
C PHE A 16 -19.89 -6.07 -0.45
N GLU A 17 -20.73 -5.98 0.60
CA GLU A 17 -22.18 -6.18 0.47
C GLU A 17 -22.82 -5.15 -0.49
N LEU A 18 -22.42 -3.87 -0.38
CA LEU A 18 -22.86 -2.80 -1.27
C LEU A 18 -22.44 -3.06 -2.72
N VAL A 19 -21.14 -3.30 -2.93
CA VAL A 19 -20.52 -3.54 -4.24
C VAL A 19 -21.19 -4.71 -4.95
N ASN A 20 -21.41 -5.83 -4.25
CA ASN A 20 -22.07 -7.00 -4.81
C ASN A 20 -23.54 -6.75 -5.14
N ARG A 21 -24.27 -6.03 -4.28
CA ARG A 21 -25.69 -5.70 -4.50
C ARG A 21 -25.89 -4.80 -5.72
N GLU A 22 -24.97 -3.87 -5.93
CA GLU A 22 -25.09 -2.83 -6.95
C GLU A 22 -24.29 -3.15 -8.23
N GLY A 23 -23.53 -4.25 -8.24
CA GLY A 23 -22.72 -4.66 -9.39
C GLY A 23 -21.60 -3.68 -9.71
N LEU A 24 -21.01 -3.06 -8.67
CA LEU A 24 -19.97 -2.04 -8.82
C LEU A 24 -18.63 -2.70 -9.14
N GLU A 25 -17.86 -2.08 -10.02
CA GLU A 25 -16.48 -2.48 -10.29
C GLU A 25 -15.54 -1.71 -9.36
N VAL A 26 -14.69 -2.44 -8.64
CA VAL A 26 -13.75 -1.91 -7.65
C VAL A 26 -12.36 -2.52 -7.87
N THR A 27 -11.30 -1.73 -7.65
CA THR A 27 -9.92 -2.13 -7.94
C THR A 27 -9.07 -2.45 -6.72
N ASP A 28 -9.50 -1.98 -5.55
CA ASP A 28 -8.77 -2.06 -4.28
C ASP A 28 -9.71 -1.85 -3.08
N ASP A 29 -9.24 -2.16 -1.87
CA ASP A 29 -10.08 -2.13 -0.67
C ASP A 29 -10.52 -0.70 -0.28
N VAL A 30 -9.75 0.32 -0.66
CA VAL A 30 -10.10 1.72 -0.39
C VAL A 30 -11.26 2.17 -1.28
N SER A 31 -11.26 1.81 -2.56
CA SER A 31 -12.36 2.13 -3.48
C SER A 31 -13.71 1.56 -3.00
N ILE A 32 -13.68 0.40 -2.35
CA ILE A 32 -14.86 -0.21 -1.69
C ILE A 32 -15.40 0.69 -0.57
N VAL A 33 -14.51 1.29 0.22
CA VAL A 33 -14.86 2.19 1.33
C VAL A 33 -15.37 3.54 0.82
N GLU A 34 -14.84 4.04 -0.28
CA GLU A 34 -15.31 5.27 -0.93
C GLU A 34 -16.76 5.16 -1.41
N HIS A 35 -17.17 3.97 -1.89
CA HIS A 35 -18.57 3.70 -2.26
C HIS A 35 -19.53 3.80 -1.08
N LEU A 36 -19.07 3.50 0.15
CA LEU A 36 -19.84 3.71 1.38
C LEU A 36 -19.93 5.18 1.80
N LYS A 37 -19.33 6.12 1.05
CA LYS A 37 -19.19 7.54 1.39
C LYS A 37 -18.50 7.77 2.74
N HIS A 38 -17.66 6.82 3.15
CA HIS A 38 -16.83 6.97 4.34
C HIS A 38 -15.57 7.77 4.00
N PRO A 39 -15.08 8.67 4.86
CA PRO A 39 -13.85 9.40 4.60
C PRO A 39 -12.65 8.44 4.53
N VAL A 40 -11.79 8.69 3.56
CA VAL A 40 -10.51 8.01 3.35
C VAL A 40 -9.40 9.05 3.48
N TYR A 41 -8.28 8.65 4.07
CA TYR A 41 -7.11 9.50 4.26
C TYR A 41 -5.91 8.87 3.57
N ILE A 42 -5.08 9.71 2.94
CA ILE A 42 -3.84 9.30 2.29
C ILE A 42 -2.68 9.67 3.20
N THR A 43 -1.77 8.72 3.42
CA THR A 43 -0.48 8.97 4.06
C THR A 43 0.61 9.03 3.00
N GLU A 44 1.71 9.72 3.29
CA GLU A 44 2.88 9.71 2.42
C GLU A 44 3.42 8.28 2.28
N GLY A 45 3.69 7.88 1.04
CA GLY A 45 4.22 6.57 0.69
C GLY A 45 5.63 6.70 0.10
N SER A 46 6.43 5.64 0.22
CA SER A 46 7.77 5.61 -0.38
C SER A 46 7.71 5.15 -1.83
N TYR A 47 8.45 5.82 -2.73
CA TYR A 47 8.65 5.35 -4.11
C TYR A 47 9.30 3.97 -4.18
N THR A 48 10.01 3.53 -3.13
CA THR A 48 10.61 2.20 -3.04
C THR A 48 9.61 1.09 -2.73
N ASN A 49 8.39 1.42 -2.30
CA ASN A 49 7.29 0.47 -2.09
C ASN A 49 6.61 0.13 -3.42
N ILE A 50 7.38 -0.54 -4.29
CA ILE A 50 6.95 -0.88 -5.64
C ILE A 50 6.06 -2.14 -5.64
N LYS A 51 5.15 -2.20 -6.61
CA LYS A 51 4.46 -3.44 -6.97
C LYS A 51 5.27 -4.13 -8.06
N VAL A 52 5.78 -5.33 -7.78
CA VAL A 52 6.45 -6.15 -8.79
C VAL A 52 5.38 -6.77 -9.69
N THR A 53 5.34 -6.36 -10.95
CA THR A 53 4.30 -6.75 -11.94
C THR A 53 4.88 -7.35 -13.22
N THR A 54 6.16 -7.11 -13.49
CA THR A 54 6.89 -7.59 -14.66
C THR A 54 8.21 -8.25 -14.25
N PRO A 55 8.82 -9.06 -15.12
CA PRO A 55 10.15 -9.62 -14.84
C PRO A 55 11.23 -8.54 -14.62
N ASP A 56 11.15 -7.42 -15.33
CA ASP A 56 12.13 -6.33 -15.22
C ASP A 56 12.08 -5.63 -13.85
N ASP A 57 10.91 -5.62 -13.20
CA ASP A 57 10.73 -5.08 -11.84
C ASP A 57 11.60 -5.82 -10.80
N MET A 58 11.99 -7.08 -11.08
CA MET A 58 12.82 -7.87 -10.17
C MET A 58 14.21 -7.25 -9.97
N LEU A 59 14.82 -6.76 -11.04
CA LEU A 59 16.12 -6.11 -10.98
C LEU A 59 16.05 -4.83 -10.13
N LEU A 60 14.95 -4.07 -10.26
CA LEU A 60 14.73 -2.88 -9.45
C LEU A 60 14.48 -3.23 -7.98
N ALA A 61 13.63 -4.23 -7.70
CA ALA A 61 13.32 -4.69 -6.35
C ALA A 61 14.57 -5.15 -5.59
N GLU A 62 15.43 -5.94 -6.24
CA GLU A 62 16.70 -6.39 -5.66
C GLU A 62 17.61 -5.20 -5.28
N ARG A 63 17.71 -4.20 -6.15
CA ARG A 63 18.53 -3.02 -5.90
C ARG A 63 17.97 -2.18 -4.77
N ILE A 64 16.66 -1.99 -4.71
CA ILE A 64 15.98 -1.30 -3.60
C ILE A 64 16.32 -1.99 -2.27
N LEU A 65 16.21 -3.31 -2.18
CA LEU A 65 16.46 -4.06 -0.94
C LEU A 65 17.94 -4.06 -0.50
N ASN A 66 18.88 -3.96 -1.45
CA ASN A 66 20.31 -3.98 -1.15
C ASN A 66 20.86 -2.61 -0.74
N VAL A 67 20.24 -1.50 -1.16
CA VAL A 67 20.69 -0.14 -0.78
C VAL A 67 20.56 0.10 0.73
N ASP A 68 19.54 -0.48 1.37
CA ASP A 68 19.33 -0.36 2.83
C ASP A 68 20.41 -1.07 3.67
N SER A 69 21.25 -1.92 3.06
CA SER A 69 22.33 -2.64 3.76
C SER A 69 23.63 -1.84 3.91
N GLU A 70 23.80 -0.74 3.16
CA GLU A 70 25.01 0.10 3.19
C GLU A 70 24.87 1.35 4.08
N GLU A 71 23.66 1.69 4.57
CA GLU A 71 23.43 2.88 5.41
C GLU A 71 23.66 2.66 6.91
N SER A 72 24.10 1.46 7.33
CA SER A 72 24.52 1.17 8.72
C SER A 72 25.98 1.55 9.02
N ILE A 73 26.52 2.58 8.37
CA ILE A 73 27.83 3.15 8.72
C ILE A 73 27.64 3.97 10.01
N VAL A 74 28.00 3.33 11.13
CA VAL A 74 28.26 3.88 12.47
C VAL A 74 28.43 5.41 12.49
N LEU A 75 27.40 6.12 12.98
CA LEU A 75 27.59 7.51 13.43
C LEU A 75 28.45 7.50 14.69
N PRO A 76 29.53 8.30 14.77
CA PRO A 76 30.36 8.34 15.96
C PRO A 76 29.58 8.95 17.11
N ILE A 77 29.34 8.15 18.15
CA ILE A 77 28.89 8.62 19.46
C ILE A 77 29.94 9.61 19.95
N HIS A 78 29.64 10.90 19.91
CA HIS A 78 30.40 11.90 20.65
C HIS A 78 29.95 11.81 22.11
N LEU A 79 30.87 11.36 22.97
CA LEU A 79 30.80 11.48 24.43
C LEU A 79 30.80 12.95 24.85
#